data_AF-A0A533X4N5-F1
#
_entry.id   AF-A0A533X4N5-F1
#
_cell.length_a   1.000
_cell.length_b   1.000
_cell.length_c   1.000
_cell.angle_alpha   90.00
_cell.angle_beta   90.00
_cell.angle_gamma   90.00
#
_symmetry.space_group_name_H-M   'P 1'
#
loop_
_entity.id
_entity.type
_entity.pdbx_description
1 polymer ?
#
loop_
_entity_poly.entity_id
_entity_poly.type
_entity_poly.pdbx_seq_one_letter_code
_entity_poly.pdbx_strand_id
1 'polypeptide(L)'
;MVVRISRWEGVEAEPHRFGGTEFRVGRRELGHVHGDHLADIVFPMDIRNRLIAEGRAEPHHILPNSGWITFKFSKESDVESAVELFRLSYEVAVSKKSADISSR
;
A
#
# COMPACT_ATOMS: atom_id res chain seq x y z
N MET A 1 12.37 -4.06 -3.15
CA MET A 1 11.07 -3.70 -2.53
C MET A 1 10.58 -4.77 -1.54
N VAL A 2 10.22 -5.98 -1.99
CA VAL A 2 9.61 -7.05 -1.14
C VAL A 2 10.35 -7.25 0.20
N VAL A 3 11.65 -7.57 0.17
CA VAL A 3 12.45 -7.79 1.38
C VAL A 3 12.43 -6.61 2.36
N ARG A 4 12.33 -5.37 1.87
CA ARG A 4 12.29 -4.17 2.72
C ARG A 4 10.97 -4.05 3.46
N ILE A 5 9.86 -4.27 2.76
CA ILE A 5 8.50 -4.15 3.31
C ILE A 5 8.22 -5.30 4.28
N SER A 6 8.61 -6.54 3.94
CA SER A 6 8.43 -7.72 4.79
C SER A 6 9.22 -7.69 6.11
N ARG A 7 10.15 -6.75 6.27
CA ARG A 7 10.91 -6.57 7.52
C ARG A 7 10.22 -5.64 8.51
N TRP A 8 9.14 -4.97 8.13
CA TRP A 8 8.38 -4.14 9.04
C TRP A 8 7.61 -5.02 10.04
N GLU A 9 7.48 -4.52 11.27
CA GLU A 9 6.89 -5.29 12.35
C GLU A 9 5.45 -5.70 12.02
N GLY A 10 5.20 -7.02 12.08
CA GLY A 10 3.90 -7.63 11.82
C GLY A 10 3.48 -7.65 10.35
N VAL A 11 4.38 -7.33 9.41
CA VAL A 11 4.11 -7.45 7.98
C VAL A 11 4.42 -8.85 7.47
N GLU A 12 3.44 -9.44 6.80
CA GLU A 12 3.54 -10.71 6.09
C GLU A 12 3.49 -10.45 4.58
N ALA A 13 4.25 -11.22 3.81
CA ALA A 13 4.25 -11.17 2.35
C ALA A 13 3.80 -12.51 1.77
N GLU A 14 2.76 -12.48 0.95
CA GLU A 14 2.12 -13.68 0.40
C GLU A 14 1.97 -13.56 -1.13
N PRO A 15 1.91 -14.69 -1.87
CA PRO A 15 1.53 -14.67 -3.27
C PRO A 15 0.13 -14.09 -3.44
N HIS A 16 -0.03 -13.09 -4.31
CA HIS A 16 -1.33 -12.49 -4.58
C HIS A 16 -2.09 -13.31 -5.64
N ARG A 17 -3.41 -13.50 -5.46
CA ARG A 17 -4.25 -14.39 -6.28
C ARG A 17 -4.32 -14.04 -7.78
N PHE A 18 -3.96 -12.82 -8.14
CA PHE A 18 -3.91 -12.34 -9.53
C PHE A 18 -2.47 -12.21 -10.06
N GLY A 19 -1.52 -12.88 -9.41
CA GLY A 19 -0.09 -12.65 -9.61
C GLY A 19 0.41 -11.50 -8.73
N GLY A 20 1.72 -11.51 -8.48
CA GLY A 20 2.38 -10.52 -7.64
C GLY A 20 2.59 -10.95 -6.18
N THR A 21 3.00 -9.98 -5.36
CA THR A 21 3.22 -10.15 -3.92
C THR A 21 2.33 -9.20 -3.15
N GLU A 22 1.49 -9.74 -2.27
CA GLU A 22 0.64 -9.00 -1.34
C GLU A 22 1.37 -8.77 -0.02
N PHE A 23 1.16 -7.59 0.58
CA PHE A 23 1.65 -7.25 1.91
C PHE A 23 0.49 -7.01 2.87
N ARG A 24 0.53 -7.66 4.03
CA ARG A 24 -0.54 -7.57 5.04
C ARG A 24 0.04 -7.29 6.42
N VAL A 25 -0.71 -6.57 7.25
CA VAL A 25 -0.45 -6.44 8.70
C VAL A 25 -1.65 -6.96 9.48
N GLY A 26 -1.49 -8.14 10.08
CA GLY A 26 -2.60 -8.90 10.64
C GLY A 26 -3.69 -9.16 9.59
N ARG A 27 -4.91 -8.67 9.83
CA ARG A 27 -6.04 -8.85 8.90
C ARG A 27 -6.16 -7.78 7.81
N ARG A 28 -5.29 -6.77 7.80
CA ARG A 28 -5.38 -5.64 6.86
C ARG A 28 -4.35 -5.80 5.75
N GLU A 29 -4.82 -5.74 4.51
CA GLU A 29 -3.95 -5.56 3.35
C GLU A 29 -3.42 -4.13 3.33
N LEU A 30 -2.13 -3.98 3.03
CA LEU A 30 -1.48 -2.69 2.78
C LEU A 30 -1.49 -2.39 1.28
N GLY A 31 -1.33 -3.43 0.48
CA GLY A 31 -1.32 -3.38 -0.97
C GLY A 31 -0.57 -4.58 -1.54
N HIS A 32 -0.41 -4.59 -2.85
CA HIS A 32 0.32 -5.64 -3.56
C HIS A 32 1.07 -5.08 -4.76
N VAL A 33 2.07 -5.82 -5.22
CA VAL A 33 2.95 -5.43 -6.32
C VAL A 33 2.92 -6.47 -7.42
N HIS A 34 2.76 -6.02 -8.67
CA HIS A 34 2.80 -6.87 -9.85
C HIS A 34 4.18 -6.76 -10.49
N GLY A 35 5.15 -7.45 -9.87
CA GLY A 35 6.56 -7.39 -10.28
C GLY A 35 7.13 -5.97 -10.19
N ASP A 36 7.71 -5.51 -11.29
CA ASP A 36 8.29 -4.19 -11.51
C ASP A 36 7.41 -3.25 -12.36
N HIS A 37 6.11 -3.57 -12.53
CA HIS A 37 5.23 -2.81 -13.42
C HIS A 37 4.36 -1.80 -12.66
N LEU A 38 3.66 -2.25 -11.61
CA LEU A 38 2.85 -1.38 -10.77
C LEU A 38 2.68 -1.92 -9.34
N ALA A 39 2.33 -1.01 -8.43
CA ALA A 39 1.89 -1.28 -7.08
C ALA A 39 0.47 -0.75 -6.88
N ASP A 40 -0.41 -1.58 -6.36
CA ASP A 40 -1.72 -1.17 -5.90
C ASP A 40 -1.70 -1.08 -4.38
N ILE A 41 -2.11 0.05 -3.81
CA ILE A 41 -1.96 0.35 -2.38
C ILE A 41 -3.27 0.91 -1.84
N VAL A 42 -3.69 0.45 -0.65
CA VAL A 42 -4.95 0.87 -0.04
C VAL A 42 -4.75 1.93 1.04
N PHE A 43 -5.60 2.96 1.01
CA PHE A 43 -5.64 4.04 1.99
C PHE A 43 -7.10 4.40 2.37
N PRO A 44 -7.30 5.08 3.51
CA PRO A 44 -8.50 5.88 3.75
C PRO A 44 -8.76 6.89 2.62
N MET A 45 -10.03 7.18 2.33
CA MET A 45 -10.43 8.00 1.17
C MET A 45 -9.83 9.42 1.17
N ASP A 46 -9.67 10.04 2.32
CA ASP A 46 -9.07 11.36 2.48
C ASP A 46 -7.59 11.38 2.09
N ILE A 47 -6.83 10.38 2.54
CA ILE A 47 -5.41 10.21 2.18
C ILE A 47 -5.28 9.87 0.69
N ARG A 48 -6.08 8.90 0.21
CA ARG A 48 -6.12 8.52 -1.21
C ARG A 48 -6.37 9.74 -2.11
N ASN A 49 -7.35 10.57 -1.78
CA ASN A 49 -7.71 11.74 -2.59
C ASN A 49 -6.59 12.78 -2.61
N ARG A 50 -5.90 12.99 -1.48
CA ARG A 50 -4.73 13.87 -1.42
C ARG A 50 -3.60 13.38 -2.31
N LEU A 51 -3.24 12.09 -2.22
CA LEU A 51 -2.16 11.52 -3.02
C LEU A 51 -2.39 11.69 -4.53
N ILE A 52 -3.65 11.55 -4.98
CA ILE A 52 -4.01 11.76 -6.38
C ILE A 52 -3.99 13.24 -6.76
N ALA A 53 -4.49 14.14 -5.90
CA ALA A 53 -4.44 15.58 -6.14
C ALA A 53 -2.99 16.11 -6.23
N GLU A 54 -2.07 15.51 -5.48
CA GLU A 54 -0.63 15.81 -5.52
C GLU A 54 0.10 15.15 -6.70
N GLY A 55 -0.59 14.34 -7.51
CA GLY A 55 0.02 13.61 -8.63
C GLY A 55 0.97 12.49 -8.21
N ARG A 56 0.90 12.05 -6.94
CA ARG A 56 1.76 10.98 -6.39
C ARG A 56 1.31 9.58 -6.79
N ALA A 57 0.05 9.42 -7.21
CA ALA A 57 -0.51 8.16 -7.67
C ALA A 57 -1.73 8.41 -8.57
N GLU A 58 -2.19 7.36 -9.26
CA GLU A 58 -3.42 7.37 -10.04
C GLU A 58 -4.57 6.68 -9.26
N PRO A 59 -5.85 6.99 -9.57
CA PRO A 59 -6.96 6.13 -9.19
C PRO A 59 -6.69 4.67 -9.57
N HIS A 60 -7.09 3.72 -8.71
CA HIS A 60 -6.93 2.31 -9.05
C HIS A 60 -7.66 1.97 -10.35
N HIS A 61 -6.98 1.31 -11.27
CA HIS A 61 -7.46 1.06 -12.64
C HIS A 61 -8.75 0.23 -12.73
N ILE A 62 -8.96 -0.75 -11.83
CA ILE A 62 -10.23 -1.52 -11.71
C ILE A 62 -11.25 -0.93 -10.72
N LEU A 63 -10.80 -0.44 -9.56
CA LEU A 63 -11.65 0.05 -8.47
C LEU A 63 -11.44 1.56 -8.22
N PRO A 64 -11.71 2.43 -9.21
CA PRO A 64 -11.31 3.84 -9.15
C PRO A 64 -11.96 4.64 -8.02
N ASN A 65 -13.14 4.22 -7.57
CA ASN A 65 -13.94 4.88 -6.52
C ASN A 65 -13.68 4.32 -5.11
N SER A 66 -12.66 3.48 -4.96
CA SER A 66 -12.27 2.89 -3.67
C SER A 66 -11.07 3.63 -3.06
N GLY A 67 -10.66 3.19 -1.87
CA GLY A 67 -9.44 3.67 -1.21
C GLY A 67 -8.14 3.22 -1.89
N TRP A 68 -8.24 2.41 -2.96
CA TRP A 68 -7.09 1.94 -3.71
C TRP A 68 -6.53 3.01 -4.64
N ILE A 69 -5.20 3.07 -4.71
CA ILE A 69 -4.43 3.77 -5.74
C ILE A 69 -3.66 2.77 -6.58
N THR A 70 -3.30 3.17 -7.80
CA THR A 70 -2.28 2.50 -8.62
C THR A 70 -1.07 3.42 -8.74
N PHE A 71 0.12 2.90 -8.45
CA PHE A 71 1.40 3.55 -8.68
C PHE A 71 2.19 2.75 -9.73
N LYS A 72 2.51 3.38 -10.87
CA LYS A 72 3.25 2.73 -11.96
C LYS A 72 4.74 2.96 -11.80
N PHE A 73 5.53 1.92 -12.02
CA PHE A 73 6.98 2.03 -12.07
C PHE A 73 7.41 2.41 -13.49
N SER A 74 8.16 3.49 -13.63
CA SER A 74 8.75 3.92 -14.92
C SER A 74 10.28 3.84 -14.90
N LYS A 75 10.89 3.93 -13.72
CA LYS A 75 12.34 3.89 -13.49
C LYS A 75 12.66 3.27 -12.13
N GLU A 76 13.89 2.81 -11.97
CA GLU A 76 14.35 2.17 -10.73
C GLU A 76 14.15 3.04 -9.47
N SER A 77 14.31 4.36 -9.59
CA SER A 77 14.11 5.28 -8.46
C SER A 77 12.67 5.29 -7.93
N ASP A 78 11.70 4.85 -8.74
CA ASP A 78 10.29 4.80 -8.32
C ASP A 78 10.05 3.71 -7.26
N VAL A 79 10.98 2.76 -7.10
CA VAL A 79 10.96 1.79 -6.02
C VAL A 79 10.97 2.48 -4.65
N GLU A 80 11.72 3.57 -4.49
CA GLU A 80 11.73 4.31 -3.24
C GLU A 80 10.38 5.00 -2.99
N SER A 81 9.83 5.67 -4.00
CA SER A 81 8.50 6.28 -3.93
C SER A 81 7.40 5.27 -3.56
N ALA A 82 7.44 4.07 -4.14
CA ALA A 82 6.48 3.02 -3.80
C ALA A 82 6.66 2.54 -2.36
N VAL A 83 7.90 2.36 -1.89
CA VAL A 83 8.17 1.97 -0.50
C VAL A 83 7.69 3.05 0.47
N GLU A 84 7.82 4.33 0.15
CA GLU A 84 7.25 5.43 0.95
C GLU A 84 5.72 5.38 1.01
N LEU A 85 5.05 5.08 -0.11
CA LEU A 85 3.59 4.91 -0.13
C LEU A 85 3.16 3.70 0.71
N PHE A 86 3.86 2.57 0.60
CA PHE A 86 3.62 1.42 1.48
C PHE A 86 3.86 1.76 2.95
N ARG A 87 4.87 2.59 3.24
CA ARG A 87 5.19 3.00 4.61
C ARG A 87 4.06 3.85 5.19
N LEU A 88 3.51 4.78 4.41
CA LEU A 88 2.36 5.57 4.80
C LEU A 88 1.13 4.67 5.07
N SER A 89 0.86 3.69 4.20
CA SER A 89 -0.25 2.74 4.40
C SER A 89 -0.06 1.92 5.69
N TYR A 90 1.16 1.44 5.93
CA TYR A 90 1.54 0.73 7.14
C TYR A 90 1.29 1.55 8.40
N GLU A 91 1.77 2.81 8.44
CA GLU A 91 1.62 3.71 9.58
C GLU A 91 0.13 3.96 9.88
N VAL A 92 -0.68 4.22 8.87
CA VAL A 92 -2.13 4.37 9.01
C VAL A 92 -2.77 3.09 9.55
N ALA A 93 -2.34 1.93 9.07
CA ALA A 93 -2.89 0.64 9.48
C ALA A 93 -2.58 0.32 10.95
N VAL A 94 -1.35 0.61 11.42
CA VAL A 94 -0.92 0.33 12.80
C VAL A 94 -1.38 1.39 13.80
N SER A 95 -1.45 2.68 13.42
CA SER A 95 -1.98 3.74 14.29
C SER A 95 -3.48 3.55 14.59
N LYS A 96 -4.23 3.01 13.64
CA LYS A 96 -5.63 2.61 13.88
C LYS A 96 -5.74 1.37 14.78
N LYS A 97 -4.73 0.50 14.81
CA LYS A 97 -4.71 -0.68 15.69
C LYS A 97 -4.49 -0.26 17.15
N SER A 98 -3.62 0.71 17.41
CA SER A 98 -3.43 1.28 18.76
C SER A 98 -4.69 2.00 19.26
N ALA A 99 -5.43 2.69 18.38
CA ALA A 99 -6.71 3.30 18.74
C ALA A 99 -7.81 2.25 19.09
N ASP A 100 -7.91 1.14 18.34
CA ASP A 100 -8.89 0.06 18.58
C ASP A 100 -8.57 -0.75 19.85
N ILE A 101 -7.29 -0.90 20.19
CA ILE A 101 -6.85 -1.55 21.44
C ILE A 101 -7.12 -0.66 22.66
N SER A 102 -6.98 0.66 22.54
CA SER A 102 -7.20 1.59 23.65
C SER A 102 -8.67 1.92 23.93
N SER A 103 -9.60 1.46 23.08
CA SER A 103 -11.05 1.63 23.22
C SER A 103 -11.78 0.39 23.75
N ARG A 104 -11.07 -0.58 24.32
CA ARG A 104 -11.62 -1.83 24.89
C ARG A 104 -11.33 -1.95 26.37
#